data_AF-A0A831A216-F1
#
_entry.id   AF-A0A831A216-F1
#
_cell.length_a   1.000
_cell.length_b   1.000
_cell.length_c   1.000
_cell.angle_alpha   90.00
_cell.angle_beta   90.00
_cell.angle_gamma   90.00
#
_symmetry.space_group_name_H-M   'P 1'
#
loop_
_entity.id
_entity.type
_entity.pdbx_description
1 polymer ?
#
loop_
_entity_poly.entity_id
_entity_poly.type
_entity_poly.pdbx_seq_one_letter_code
_entity_poly.pdbx_strand_id
1 'polypeptide(L)'
;MTTYTIVFSKQARKDTDELTQKQKVKLKEILTNIIAINPYIGKSLKGDLEGLYSYRLNRKDRLLYEIYEDDQTILIIRTKTH
;
A
#
# COMPACT_ATOMS: atom_id res chain seq x y z
N MET A 1 7.00 1.14 -19.47
CA MET A 1 6.30 0.69 -18.25
C MET A 1 6.29 1.87 -17.31
N THR A 2 5.11 2.40 -16.99
CA THR A 2 5.03 3.58 -16.13
C THR A 2 4.97 3.11 -14.68
N THR A 3 6.00 3.43 -13.91
CA THR A 3 6.10 3.06 -12.51
C THR A 3 5.49 4.18 -11.68
N TYR A 4 4.49 3.87 -10.88
CA TYR A 4 3.85 4.83 -10.00
C TYR A 4 4.81 5.26 -8.87
N THR A 5 4.74 6.53 -8.50
CA THR A 5 5.45 7.07 -7.33
C THR A 5 4.71 6.68 -6.07
N ILE A 6 5.43 6.18 -5.05
CA ILE A 6 4.81 5.77 -3.79
C ILE A 6 5.07 6.81 -2.71
N VAL A 7 4.00 7.31 -2.09
CA VAL A 7 4.05 8.25 -0.98
C VAL A 7 3.34 7.67 0.24
N PHE A 8 3.78 8.07 1.43
CA PHE A 8 3.24 7.55 2.70
C PHE A 8 2.55 8.64 3.49
N SER A 9 1.33 8.33 3.94
CA SER A 9 0.63 9.11 4.96
C SER A 9 1.41 9.12 6.29
N LYS A 10 1.10 10.07 7.17
CA LYS A 10 1.68 10.10 8.52
C LYS A 10 1.37 8.82 9.30
N GLN A 11 0.18 8.26 9.11
CA GLN A 11 -0.23 7.03 9.79
C GLN A 11 0.52 5.82 9.23
N ALA A 12 0.69 5.72 7.91
CA ALA A 12 1.44 4.64 7.28
C ALA A 12 2.91 4.61 7.73
N ARG A 13 3.52 5.78 8.00
CA ARG A 13 4.89 5.85 8.56
C ARG A 13 4.94 5.23 9.95
N LYS A 14 4.04 5.62 10.85
CA LYS A 14 3.93 5.04 12.21
C LYS A 14 3.68 3.53 12.17
N ASP A 15 2.72 3.10 11.35
CA ASP A 15 2.42 1.68 11.16
C ASP A 15 3.67 0.91 10.69
N THR A 16 4.46 1.51 9.80
CA THR A 16 5.68 0.91 9.27
C THR A 16 6.75 0.78 10.35
N ASP A 17 6.88 1.76 11.24
CA ASP A 17 7.86 1.72 12.33
C ASP A 17 7.62 0.54 13.28
N GLU A 18 6.35 0.19 13.52
CA GLU A 18 5.92 -0.96 14.34
C GLU A 18 6.14 -2.33 13.67
N LEU A 19 6.46 -2.37 12.37
CA LEU A 19 6.72 -3.63 11.67
C LEU A 19 8.08 -4.20 12.06
N THR A 20 8.14 -5.53 12.14
CA THR A 20 9.42 -6.26 12.22
C THR A 20 10.28 -6.01 10.99
N GLN A 21 11.59 -6.16 11.11
CA GLN A 21 12.51 -6.02 9.97
C GLN A 21 12.12 -6.90 8.78
N LYS A 22 11.70 -8.15 9.04
CA LYS A 22 11.22 -9.07 7.99
C LYS A 22 9.99 -8.53 7.27
N GLN A 23 9.04 -7.94 8.00
CA GLN A 23 7.85 -7.32 7.41
C GLN A 23 8.21 -6.07 6.61
N LYS A 24 9.17 -5.24 7.07
CA LYS A 24 9.65 -4.06 6.33
C LYS A 24 10.30 -4.42 5.00
N VAL A 25 11.13 -5.47 4.98
CA VAL A 25 11.73 -5.97 3.73
C VAL A 25 10.65 -6.43 2.76
N LYS A 26 9.70 -7.25 3.23
CA LYS A 26 8.58 -7.74 2.41
C LYS A 26 7.69 -6.60 1.91
N LEU A 27 7.43 -5.62 2.77
CA LEU A 27 6.68 -4.42 2.41
C LEU A 27 7.36 -3.69 1.25
N LYS A 28 8.69 -3.46 1.36
CA LYS A 28 9.45 -2.81 0.30
C LYS A 28 9.35 -3.57 -1.03
N GLU A 29 9.51 -4.89 -1.02
CA GLU A 29 9.38 -5.73 -2.23
C GLU A 29 7.99 -5.63 -2.86
N ILE A 30 6.93 -5.69 -2.05
CA ILE A 30 5.55 -5.53 -2.52
C ILE A 30 5.36 -4.16 -3.15
N LEU A 31 5.85 -3.10 -2.50
CA LEU A 31 5.68 -1.74 -2.98
C LEU A 31 6.44 -1.52 -4.30
N THR A 32 7.71 -1.92 -4.38
CA THR A 32 8.54 -1.62 -5.56
C THR A 32 8.25 -2.53 -6.75
N ASN A 33 7.97 -3.82 -6.51
CA ASN A 33 7.94 -4.82 -7.58
C ASN A 33 6.52 -5.24 -7.97
N ILE A 34 5.50 -4.83 -7.20
CA ILE A 34 4.11 -5.22 -7.44
C ILE A 34 3.24 -3.97 -7.55
N ILE A 35 3.11 -3.21 -6.46
CA ILE A 35 2.16 -2.10 -6.36
C ILE A 35 2.57 -0.92 -7.26
N ALA A 36 3.85 -0.57 -7.31
CA ALA A 36 4.33 0.50 -8.20
C ALA A 36 4.16 0.17 -9.70
N ILE A 37 4.15 -1.11 -10.08
CA ILE A 37 4.05 -1.54 -11.48
C ILE A 37 2.59 -1.69 -11.90
N ASN A 38 1.77 -2.29 -11.05
CA ASN A 38 0.34 -2.45 -11.28
C ASN A 38 -0.43 -2.26 -9.97
N PRO A 39 -0.86 -1.04 -9.65
CA PRO A 39 -1.56 -0.77 -8.40
C PRO A 39 -2.97 -1.38 -8.35
N TYR A 40 -3.56 -1.77 -9.47
CA TYR A 40 -4.90 -2.36 -9.53
C TYR A 40 -4.94 -3.85 -9.17
N ILE A 41 -3.78 -4.47 -8.89
CA ILE A 41 -3.70 -5.87 -8.45
C ILE A 41 -4.25 -6.08 -7.02
N GLY A 42 -4.33 -5.00 -6.23
CA GLY A 42 -5.00 -5.04 -4.93
C GLY A 42 -6.51 -5.20 -5.07
N LYS A 43 -7.15 -5.60 -3.97
CA LYS A 43 -8.60 -5.69 -3.92
C LYS A 43 -9.20 -4.29 -3.77
N SER A 44 -10.02 -3.86 -4.73
CA SER A 44 -10.83 -2.65 -4.58
C SER A 44 -11.84 -2.82 -3.45
N LEU A 45 -11.94 -1.81 -2.60
CA LEU A 45 -12.87 -1.75 -1.48
C LEU A 45 -14.17 -1.06 -1.91
N LYS A 46 -15.22 -1.24 -1.10
CA LYS A 46 -16.59 -0.77 -1.38
C LYS A 46 -17.20 -0.14 -0.13
N GLY A 47 -18.27 0.63 -0.31
CA GLY A 47 -18.95 1.34 0.78
C GLY A 47 -18.13 2.53 1.23
N ASP A 48 -17.99 2.73 2.55
CA ASP A 48 -17.26 3.87 3.12
C ASP A 48 -15.76 3.93 2.74
N LEU A 49 -15.22 2.84 2.18
CA LEU A 49 -13.83 2.74 1.70
C LEU A 49 -13.74 2.66 0.17
N GLU A 50 -14.80 3.03 -0.55
CA GLU A 50 -14.77 3.12 -2.01
C GLU A 50 -13.66 4.07 -2.48
N GLY A 51 -13.00 3.71 -3.59
CA GLY A 51 -11.79 4.38 -4.08
C GLY A 51 -10.48 3.85 -3.48
N LEU A 52 -10.53 3.10 -2.38
CA LEU A 52 -9.36 2.50 -1.76
C LEU A 52 -9.10 1.06 -2.21
N TYR A 53 -7.84 0.67 -2.16
CA TYR A 53 -7.35 -0.66 -2.48
C TYR A 53 -6.67 -1.30 -1.27
N SER A 54 -6.81 -2.61 -1.17
CA SER A 54 -6.20 -3.43 -0.12
C SER A 54 -5.28 -4.48 -0.72
N TYR A 55 -4.04 -4.55 -0.22
CA TYR A 55 -3.10 -5.62 -0.59
C TYR A 55 -2.54 -6.32 0.65
N ARG A 56 -2.35 -7.64 0.57
CA ARG A 56 -1.92 -8.43 1.73
C ARG A 56 -0.41 -8.34 1.94
N LEU A 57 0.02 -7.87 3.12
CA LEU A 57 1.42 -7.92 3.54
C LEU A 57 1.77 -9.31 4.09
N ASN A 58 0.94 -9.82 5.00
CA ASN A 58 1.10 -11.15 5.60
C ASN A 58 -0.27 -11.72 6.01
N ARG A 59 -0.31 -12.82 6.78
CA ARG A 59 -1.59 -13.45 7.17
C ARG A 59 -2.48 -12.51 8.00
N LYS A 60 -1.87 -11.63 8.79
CA LYS A 60 -2.53 -10.68 9.68
C LYS A 60 -2.68 -9.30 9.00
N ASP A 61 -1.59 -8.74 8.50
CA ASP A 61 -1.56 -7.32 8.10
C ASP A 61 -1.87 -7.10 6.62
N ARG A 62 -2.56 -5.98 6.35
CA ARG A 62 -2.86 -5.49 5.01
C ARG A 62 -2.44 -4.03 4.85
N LEU A 63 -2.01 -3.74 3.63
CA LEU A 63 -1.83 -2.40 3.09
C LEU A 63 -3.19 -1.84 2.69
N LEU A 64 -3.41 -0.57 3.00
CA LEU A 64 -4.52 0.23 2.47
C LEU A 64 -3.92 1.40 1.70
N TYR A 65 -4.32 1.58 0.45
CA TYR A 65 -3.78 2.62 -0.41
C TYR A 65 -4.81 3.16 -1.40
N GLU A 66 -4.51 4.32 -1.96
CA GLU A 66 -5.30 5.01 -2.98
C GLU A 66 -4.43 5.27 -4.21
N ILE A 67 -5.05 5.27 -5.39
CA ILE A 67 -4.38 5.48 -6.68
C ILE A 67 -4.81 6.84 -7.22
N TYR A 68 -3.84 7.72 -7.44
CA TYR A 68 -4.02 9.00 -8.11
C TYR A 68 -3.49 8.83 -9.54
N GLU A 69 -4.39 8.56 -10.49
CA GLU A 69 -4.04 8.20 -11.87
C GLU A 69 -3.35 9.35 -12.62
N ASP A 70 -3.89 10.56 -12.49
CA ASP A 70 -3.36 11.77 -13.16
C ASP A 70 -1.93 12.09 -12.72
N ASP A 71 -1.64 11.89 -11.42
CA ASP A 71 -0.34 12.14 -10.81
C ASP A 71 0.60 10.92 -10.84
N GLN A 72 0.12 9.79 -11.37
CA GLN A 72 0.82 8.49 -11.34
C GLN A 72 1.39 8.19 -9.95
N THR A 73 0.59 8.46 -8.92
CA THR A 73 1.02 8.41 -7.52
C THR A 73 0.12 7.47 -6.72
N ILE A 74 0.73 6.70 -5.83
CA ILE A 74 0.06 5.79 -4.91
C ILE A 74 0.27 6.30 -3.50
N LEU A 75 -0.81 6.65 -2.81
CA LEU A 75 -0.77 7.04 -1.42
C LEU A 75 -1.00 5.81 -0.53
N ILE A 76 0.03 5.42 0.21
CA ILE A 76 -0.09 4.40 1.26
C ILE A 76 -0.71 5.05 2.49
N ILE A 77 -1.92 4.63 2.85
CA ILE A 77 -2.70 5.15 3.97
C ILE A 77 -2.38 4.38 5.25
N ARG A 78 -2.30 3.04 5.17
CA ARG A 78 -1.95 2.13 6.28
C ARG A 78 -1.03 1.02 5.79
N THR A 79 -0.06 0.63 6.60
CA THR A 79 0.76 -0.58 6.36
C THR A 79 0.48 -1.70 7.37
N LYS A 80 -0.30 -1.38 8.40
CA LYS A 80 -0.76 -2.30 9.44
C LYS A 80 -2.18 -1.93 9.84
N THR A 81 -3.11 -2.85 9.66
CA THR A 81 -4.54 -2.64 9.88
C THR A 81 -5.08 -3.48 11.05
N HIS A 82 -4.26 -4.31 11.68
CA HIS A 82 -4.61 -5.23 12.78
C HIS A 82 -3.55 -5.32 13.88
#